data_AF-A0A7X5I8D8-F1
#
_entry.id   AF-A0A7X5I8D8-F1
#
_cell.length_a   1.000
_cell.length_b   1.000
_cell.length_c   1.000
_cell.angle_alpha   90.00
_cell.angle_beta   90.00
_cell.angle_gamma   90.00
#
_symmetry.space_group_name_H-M   'P 1'
#
loop_
_entity.id
_entity.type
_entity.pdbx_description
1 polymer ?
#
loop_
_entity_poly.entity_id
_entity_poly.type
_entity_poly.pdbx_seq_one_letter_code
_entity_poly.pdbx_strand_id
1 'polypeptide(L)'
;MSGRGGRREAARFWRFFCGKRAAFSYVFLLCVLFMGGGTVSLASQAGLKPGTEGGEAAGPDGLDSGGFDEMDAGDEDGEDFDLSAYEGDVTEEELDQALEEYIRQMDLDALIQSGEAAGKVEDPPLTMEWEDGAFKYTLPNGNFFLSSVPNGMITAERVELKLPEGAIGLARFNDESEKFVNSRYFAEKGSYSMRLLMFQQPGDMATDYNLYEVHFCFTIIGKQEKALGAFPAPQGFDIKEVRRNGTPVKPDSERCFFLGEDGYYEIRCESEAGEGLFVETGFFKDTTAPFLSFSEEREPGGITGPVEFYPSEEGCRIYMDYNGNRGYAVGNVLTAAGNYELSVEDAAGNRRAYRLRIRQTYDLMDGRLLLLILIMLAIIGIRLAAARRDMRVL
;
A
#
# COMPACT_ATOMS: atom_id res chain seq x y z
N MET A 1 -39.26 -44.21 -12.41
CA MET A 1 -38.15 -45.20 -12.29
C MET A 1 -36.99 -44.52 -11.59
N SER A 2 -36.53 -45.12 -10.48
CA SER A 2 -35.25 -44.97 -9.74
C SER A 2 -34.55 -43.60 -9.71
N GLY A 3 -34.24 -42.95 -8.58
CA GLY A 3 -34.08 -43.41 -7.20
C GLY A 3 -32.63 -43.28 -6.71
N ARG A 4 -32.40 -42.38 -5.73
CA ARG A 4 -31.41 -42.39 -4.63
C ARG A 4 -29.90 -42.54 -4.89
N GLY A 5 -29.14 -41.75 -4.11
CA GLY A 5 -27.83 -42.12 -3.53
C GLY A 5 -26.87 -40.93 -3.46
N GLY A 6 -26.63 -40.24 -2.34
CA GLY A 6 -26.79 -40.64 -0.95
C GLY A 6 -25.59 -41.45 -0.48
N ARG A 7 -24.63 -40.75 0.15
CA ARG A 7 -23.61 -41.20 1.12
C ARG A 7 -23.16 -42.67 1.03
N ARG A 8 -21.88 -42.85 0.69
CA ARG A 8 -21.02 -43.95 1.11
C ARG A 8 -19.66 -43.35 1.47
N GLU A 9 -18.88 -43.81 2.44
CA GLU A 9 -19.01 -44.82 3.50
C GLU A 9 -17.78 -44.59 4.39
N ALA A 10 -17.96 -44.57 5.72
CA ALA A 10 -17.59 -45.68 6.61
C ALA A 10 -16.05 -45.88 6.73
N ALA A 11 -15.46 -45.49 7.86
CA ALA A 11 -15.42 -46.24 9.11
C ALA A 11 -14.52 -47.48 9.06
N ARG A 12 -13.44 -47.43 9.84
CA ARG A 12 -12.74 -48.50 10.59
C ARG A 12 -11.46 -47.83 11.12
N PHE A 13 -11.17 -47.76 12.41
CA PHE A 13 -10.99 -48.92 13.28
C PHE A 13 -11.22 -48.60 14.76
N TRP A 14 -11.52 -49.68 15.47
CA TRP A 14 -12.16 -49.81 16.78
C TRP A 14 -11.22 -49.68 17.99
N ARG A 15 -11.82 -49.24 19.11
CA ARG A 15 -11.78 -49.78 20.49
C ARG A 15 -10.44 -50.17 21.13
N PHE A 16 -10.16 -49.51 22.27
CA PHE A 16 -9.73 -50.05 23.58
C PHE A 16 -9.64 -48.81 24.50
N PHE A 17 -10.20 -48.66 25.70
CA PHE A 17 -10.66 -49.53 26.78
C PHE A 17 -11.73 -48.73 27.56
N CYS A 18 -12.83 -49.38 27.99
CA CYS A 18 -13.68 -48.88 29.08
C CYS A 18 -13.69 -49.95 30.16
N GLY A 19 -13.38 -49.58 31.41
CA GLY A 19 -13.66 -50.44 32.56
C GLY A 19 -12.76 -50.25 33.78
N LYS A 20 -13.33 -49.63 34.83
CA LYS A 20 -12.98 -49.71 36.27
C LYS A 20 -11.67 -48.99 36.65
N ARG A 21 -11.62 -48.00 37.54
CA ARG A 21 -12.27 -47.90 38.86
C ARG A 21 -12.17 -46.45 39.39
N ALA A 22 -13.07 -46.16 40.33
CA ALA A 22 -13.26 -44.92 41.06
C ALA A 22 -12.01 -44.30 41.72
N ALA A 23 -12.19 -43.02 42.09
CA ALA A 23 -11.36 -42.15 42.95
C ALA A 23 -10.32 -41.27 42.23
N PHE A 24 -10.75 -40.12 41.71
CA PHE A 24 -9.97 -38.86 41.71
C PHE A 24 -10.92 -37.70 41.37
N SER A 25 -11.95 -37.52 42.21
CA SER A 25 -12.83 -36.34 42.18
C SER A 25 -12.72 -35.70 43.55
N TYR A 26 -11.74 -34.81 43.75
CA TYR A 26 -11.71 -33.85 44.87
C TYR A 26 -10.70 -32.69 44.71
N VAL A 27 -9.96 -32.58 43.59
CA VAL A 27 -8.98 -31.49 43.39
C VAL A 27 -9.45 -30.44 42.36
N PHE A 28 -10.54 -30.71 41.62
CA PHE A 28 -11.01 -29.81 40.56
C PHE A 28 -12.05 -28.76 41.01
N LEU A 29 -12.41 -28.72 42.31
CA LEU A 29 -13.49 -27.87 42.84
C LEU A 29 -13.01 -26.74 43.77
N LEU A 30 -11.76 -26.30 43.68
CA LEU A 30 -11.24 -25.24 44.56
C LEU A 30 -10.53 -24.07 43.86
N CYS A 31 -10.71 -23.88 42.54
CA CYS A 31 -10.14 -22.75 41.80
C CYS A 31 -11.15 -21.82 41.12
N VAL A 32 -12.46 -21.92 41.41
CA VAL A 32 -13.50 -21.10 40.74
C VAL A 32 -14.15 -20.05 41.68
N LEU A 33 -13.55 -19.74 42.84
CA LEU A 33 -14.19 -18.84 43.82
C LEU A 33 -13.40 -17.59 44.24
N PHE A 34 -12.36 -17.17 43.51
CA PHE A 34 -11.76 -15.86 43.74
C PHE A 34 -11.50 -15.11 42.43
N MET A 35 -12.02 -13.88 42.38
CA MET A 35 -12.03 -12.87 41.31
C MET A 35 -13.16 -13.07 40.27
N GLY A 36 -14.24 -12.29 40.21
CA GLY A 36 -14.51 -10.95 40.74
C GLY A 36 -14.33 -9.88 39.66
N GLY A 37 -15.46 -9.45 39.06
CA GLY A 37 -15.66 -8.09 38.54
C GLY A 37 -15.25 -7.81 37.09
N GLY A 38 -16.22 -7.46 36.23
CA GLY A 38 -15.97 -6.82 34.94
C GLY A 38 -17.01 -7.10 33.87
N THR A 39 -18.24 -6.60 34.05
CA THR A 39 -19.22 -6.51 32.95
C THR A 39 -18.82 -5.38 32.01
N VAL A 40 -18.57 -5.67 30.74
CA VAL A 40 -18.50 -4.65 29.68
C VAL A 40 -19.72 -4.83 28.78
N SER A 41 -20.54 -3.78 28.77
CA SER A 41 -21.71 -3.60 27.91
C SER A 41 -21.25 -3.19 26.51
N LEU A 42 -21.85 -3.78 25.47
CA LEU A 42 -21.78 -3.29 24.10
C LEU A 42 -23.21 -3.19 23.57
N ALA A 43 -23.71 -1.95 23.54
CA ALA A 43 -24.88 -1.57 22.79
C ALA A 43 -24.42 -0.73 21.59
N SER A 44 -24.85 -1.11 20.39
CA SER A 44 -25.04 -0.19 19.27
C SER A 44 -26.06 -0.79 18.30
N GLN A 45 -27.20 -0.11 18.21
CA GLN A 45 -28.17 -0.23 17.14
C GLN A 45 -27.68 0.56 15.92
N ALA A 46 -27.95 0.04 14.71
CA ALA A 46 -28.75 0.73 13.71
C ALA A 46 -28.84 -0.16 12.45
N GLY A 47 -30.06 -0.53 12.08
CA GLY A 47 -30.36 -1.01 10.74
C GLY A 47 -30.80 0.16 9.86
N LEU A 48 -30.86 -0.08 8.54
CA LEU A 48 -32.03 0.21 7.69
C LEU A 48 -31.75 -0.26 6.26
N LYS A 49 -32.68 -1.06 5.73
CA LYS A 49 -32.91 -1.27 4.29
C LYS A 49 -33.61 -0.05 3.70
N PRO A 50 -33.72 0.03 2.37
CA PRO A 50 -35.06 0.16 1.82
C PRO A 50 -35.36 -0.84 0.72
N GLY A 51 -36.66 -1.17 0.65
CA GLY A 51 -37.28 -1.92 -0.43
C GLY A 51 -38.13 -1.03 -1.32
N THR A 52 -38.59 -1.69 -2.37
CA THR A 52 -39.39 -1.37 -3.54
C THR A 52 -40.76 -0.71 -3.31
N GLU A 53 -41.35 -0.28 -4.44
CA GLU A 53 -42.75 0.09 -4.75
C GLU A 53 -42.99 1.62 -4.73
N GLY A 54 -43.54 2.27 -5.76
CA GLY A 54 -44.49 1.87 -6.80
C GLY A 54 -45.67 2.84 -6.73
N GLY A 55 -46.07 3.48 -7.84
CA GLY A 55 -47.23 4.38 -7.83
C GLY A 55 -47.48 5.14 -9.14
N GLU A 56 -48.44 4.64 -9.92
CA GLU A 56 -49.08 5.24 -11.10
C GLU A 56 -49.93 6.48 -10.79
N ALA A 57 -50.06 7.37 -11.79
CA ALA A 57 -51.29 8.10 -12.18
C ALA A 57 -50.98 8.87 -13.49
N ALA A 58 -51.46 8.48 -14.68
CA ALA A 58 -52.82 8.53 -15.25
C ALA A 58 -53.30 9.92 -15.74
N GLY A 59 -52.97 10.23 -17.01
CA GLY A 59 -53.80 10.82 -18.08
C GLY A 59 -54.29 12.28 -18.00
N PRO A 60 -54.99 12.81 -19.04
CA PRO A 60 -55.28 12.20 -20.35
C PRO A 60 -55.24 13.15 -21.58
N ASP A 61 -55.59 12.57 -22.74
CA ASP A 61 -56.27 13.15 -23.91
C ASP A 61 -55.50 13.90 -25.01
N GLY A 62 -55.53 13.29 -26.22
CA GLY A 62 -56.17 13.95 -27.37
C GLY A 62 -55.49 13.80 -28.74
N LEU A 63 -56.10 12.97 -29.62
CA LEU A 63 -56.37 13.20 -31.07
C LEU A 63 -55.14 13.35 -32.02
N ASP A 64 -55.09 12.97 -33.30
CA ASP A 64 -55.92 12.26 -34.27
C ASP A 64 -55.07 12.08 -35.56
N SER A 65 -55.34 11.00 -36.32
CA SER A 65 -55.19 10.77 -37.78
C SER A 65 -53.94 11.12 -38.62
N GLY A 66 -53.59 10.14 -39.48
CA GLY A 66 -52.99 10.31 -40.83
C GLY A 66 -51.45 10.41 -40.84
N GLY A 67 -50.65 9.59 -41.51
CA GLY A 67 -50.84 8.93 -42.80
C GLY A 67 -50.29 9.82 -43.91
N PHE A 68 -48.98 9.80 -44.18
CA PHE A 68 -48.34 10.08 -45.48
C PHE A 68 -46.85 9.72 -45.42
N ASP A 69 -46.39 8.94 -46.40
CA ASP A 69 -44.97 8.73 -46.71
C ASP A 69 -44.35 10.04 -47.23
N GLU A 70 -43.23 10.46 -46.67
CA GLU A 70 -42.27 11.32 -47.38
C GLU A 70 -40.86 11.10 -46.81
N MET A 71 -39.93 10.76 -47.71
CA MET A 71 -38.49 10.66 -47.46
C MET A 71 -37.94 12.05 -47.12
N ASP A 72 -37.13 12.22 -46.07
CA ASP A 72 -35.97 13.12 -46.12
C ASP A 72 -35.03 12.99 -44.92
N ALA A 73 -33.76 13.25 -45.20
CA ALA A 73 -32.63 13.57 -44.33
C ALA A 73 -32.18 12.53 -43.30
N GLY A 74 -30.98 12.00 -43.53
CA GLY A 74 -30.22 11.27 -42.53
C GLY A 74 -29.80 12.20 -41.39
N ASP A 75 -30.07 11.76 -40.17
CA ASP A 75 -29.42 12.27 -38.99
C ASP A 75 -28.00 11.69 -38.96
N GLU A 76 -27.03 12.48 -39.41
CA GLU A 76 -25.64 12.31 -38.99
C GLU A 76 -25.57 12.77 -37.53
N ASP A 77 -25.78 11.83 -36.62
CA ASP A 77 -25.43 11.97 -35.21
C ASP A 77 -23.89 11.96 -35.13
N GLY A 78 -23.27 13.08 -35.48
CA GLY A 78 -21.90 13.39 -35.10
C GLY A 78 -21.87 13.64 -33.60
N GLU A 79 -21.89 12.58 -32.80
CA GLU A 79 -21.50 12.68 -31.41
C GLU A 79 -20.01 13.07 -31.39
N ASP A 80 -19.73 14.35 -31.09
CA ASP A 80 -18.38 14.82 -30.80
C ASP A 80 -17.76 13.86 -29.77
N PHE A 81 -16.81 13.03 -30.21
CA PHE A 81 -16.20 12.01 -29.37
C PHE A 81 -15.30 12.67 -28.32
N ASP A 82 -15.90 13.01 -27.18
CA ASP A 82 -15.20 13.60 -26.05
C ASP A 82 -14.63 12.49 -25.16
N LEU A 83 -13.38 12.13 -25.47
CA LEU A 83 -12.60 11.14 -24.74
C LEU A 83 -12.39 11.56 -23.26
N SER A 84 -12.55 12.85 -22.93
CA SER A 84 -12.52 13.36 -21.55
C SER A 84 -13.81 13.05 -20.77
N ALA A 85 -14.95 12.85 -21.45
CA ALA A 85 -16.26 12.55 -20.88
C ALA A 85 -16.47 11.08 -20.47
N TYR A 86 -15.53 10.18 -20.82
CA TYR A 86 -15.60 8.77 -20.41
C TYR A 86 -15.34 8.63 -18.90
N GLU A 87 -16.39 8.33 -18.12
CA GLU A 87 -16.34 8.09 -16.68
C GLU A 87 -15.98 6.62 -16.38
N GLY A 88 -14.76 6.36 -15.91
CA GLY A 88 -14.30 5.04 -15.47
C GLY A 88 -12.78 4.89 -15.45
N ASP A 89 -12.27 3.85 -14.78
CA ASP A 89 -10.88 3.41 -14.91
C ASP A 89 -10.72 2.85 -16.33
N VAL A 90 -10.11 3.63 -17.23
CA VAL A 90 -9.85 3.21 -18.62
C VAL A 90 -8.51 2.49 -18.65
N THR A 91 -8.51 1.23 -19.10
CA THR A 91 -7.28 0.48 -19.32
C THR A 91 -6.51 1.04 -20.52
N GLU A 92 -5.21 0.77 -20.59
CA GLU A 92 -4.37 1.24 -21.72
C GLU A 92 -4.89 0.70 -23.07
N GLU A 93 -5.38 -0.54 -23.09
CA GLU A 93 -5.98 -1.17 -24.27
C GLU A 93 -7.28 -0.48 -24.71
N GLU A 94 -8.16 -0.13 -23.76
CA GLU A 94 -9.40 0.59 -24.05
C GLU A 94 -9.11 2.02 -24.52
N LEU A 95 -8.09 2.68 -23.96
CA LEU A 95 -7.69 4.00 -24.42
C LEU A 95 -7.11 3.94 -25.83
N ASP A 96 -6.22 2.98 -26.12
CA ASP A 96 -5.66 2.80 -27.46
C ASP A 96 -6.76 2.50 -28.49
N GLN A 97 -7.76 1.69 -28.12
CA GLN A 97 -8.90 1.43 -28.99
C GLN A 97 -9.77 2.69 -29.22
N ALA A 98 -10.07 3.44 -28.16
CA ALA A 98 -10.80 4.71 -28.25
C ALA A 98 -10.02 5.74 -29.09
N LEU A 99 -8.69 5.74 -28.97
CA LEU A 99 -7.80 6.60 -29.73
C LEU A 99 -7.77 6.24 -31.22
N GLU A 100 -7.69 4.95 -31.55
CA GLU A 100 -7.79 4.48 -32.94
C GLU A 100 -9.14 4.82 -33.57
N GLU A 101 -10.23 4.69 -32.81
CA GLU A 101 -11.57 5.07 -33.25
C GLU A 101 -11.68 6.58 -33.47
N TYR A 102 -11.14 7.39 -32.56
CA TYR A 102 -11.09 8.84 -32.69
C TYR A 102 -10.23 9.30 -33.87
N ILE A 103 -9.02 8.77 -34.03
CA ILE A 103 -8.16 9.06 -35.19
C ILE A 103 -8.89 8.67 -36.46
N ARG A 104 -9.61 7.53 -36.49
CA ARG A 104 -10.38 7.13 -37.67
C ARG A 104 -11.53 8.11 -37.96
N GLN A 105 -12.23 8.60 -36.95
CA GLN A 105 -13.27 9.62 -37.11
C GLN A 105 -12.68 10.95 -37.62
N MET A 106 -11.61 11.44 -36.98
CA MET A 106 -10.89 12.63 -37.41
C MET A 106 -10.31 12.49 -38.82
N ASP A 107 -9.72 11.36 -39.17
CA ASP A 107 -9.17 11.11 -40.51
C ASP A 107 -10.29 11.08 -41.55
N LEU A 108 -11.47 10.56 -41.21
CA LEU A 108 -12.64 10.58 -42.09
C LEU A 108 -13.18 12.01 -42.31
N ASP A 109 -13.31 12.79 -41.24
CA ASP A 109 -13.81 14.18 -41.31
C ASP A 109 -12.76 15.14 -41.91
N ALA A 110 -11.47 14.93 -41.64
CA ALA A 110 -10.36 15.70 -42.19
C ALA A 110 -10.09 15.38 -43.67
N LEU A 111 -10.27 14.12 -44.11
CA LEU A 111 -10.25 13.76 -45.54
C LEU A 111 -11.36 14.48 -46.31
N ILE A 112 -12.51 14.73 -45.67
CA ILE A 112 -13.64 15.41 -46.28
C ILE A 112 -13.40 16.93 -46.37
N GLN A 113 -12.68 17.53 -45.41
CA GLN A 113 -12.59 19.00 -45.30
C GLN A 113 -11.27 19.65 -45.75
N SER A 114 -10.09 19.02 -45.63
CA SER A 114 -8.81 19.75 -45.79
C SER A 114 -7.77 19.12 -46.70
N GLY A 115 -7.82 17.80 -46.95
CA GLY A 115 -6.77 17.12 -47.71
C GLY A 115 -5.41 17.03 -47.00
N GLU A 116 -5.33 17.38 -45.72
CA GLU A 116 -4.20 17.06 -44.82
C GLU A 116 -4.61 15.92 -43.87
N ALA A 117 -3.77 14.90 -43.76
CA ALA A 117 -4.04 13.72 -42.93
C ALA A 117 -3.71 14.03 -41.47
N ALA A 118 -4.69 13.88 -40.58
CA ALA A 118 -4.46 13.88 -39.13
C ALA A 118 -3.63 12.64 -38.75
N GLY A 119 -2.50 12.83 -38.09
CA GLY A 119 -1.58 11.76 -37.70
C GLY A 119 -1.35 11.66 -36.19
N LYS A 120 -0.89 10.50 -35.75
CA LYS A 120 -0.34 10.31 -34.39
C LYS A 120 1.15 10.66 -34.39
N VAL A 121 1.58 11.53 -33.47
CA VAL A 121 2.98 11.91 -33.26
C VAL A 121 3.40 11.53 -31.85
N GLU A 122 4.29 10.54 -31.75
CA GLU A 122 4.86 10.06 -30.48
C GLU A 122 6.15 10.82 -30.14
N ASP A 123 6.26 11.24 -28.87
CA ASP A 123 7.38 11.98 -28.28
C ASP A 123 7.86 13.14 -29.17
N PRO A 124 6.99 14.12 -29.48
CA PRO A 124 7.37 15.29 -30.25
C PRO A 124 8.49 16.08 -29.57
N PRO A 125 9.26 16.88 -30.33
CA PRO A 125 10.20 17.82 -29.72
C PRO A 125 9.43 18.85 -28.88
N LEU A 126 9.70 18.88 -27.58
CA LEU A 126 9.10 19.81 -26.64
C LEU A 126 10.01 21.01 -26.39
N THR A 127 9.45 22.20 -26.37
CA THR A 127 10.13 23.38 -25.83
C THR A 127 9.81 23.51 -24.35
N MET A 128 10.83 23.55 -23.50
CA MET A 128 10.69 23.67 -22.04
C MET A 128 11.04 25.08 -21.58
N GLU A 129 10.14 25.70 -20.84
CA GLU A 129 10.35 27.00 -20.19
C GLU A 129 9.95 26.93 -18.71
N TRP A 130 10.46 27.86 -17.91
CA TRP A 130 10.05 28.00 -16.51
C TRP A 130 9.13 29.21 -16.37
N GLU A 131 7.88 28.97 -15.98
CA GLU A 131 6.83 29.98 -15.85
C GLU A 131 6.05 29.73 -14.55
N ASP A 132 5.89 30.78 -13.72
CA ASP A 132 5.07 30.77 -12.49
C ASP A 132 5.27 29.57 -11.54
N GLY A 133 6.51 29.09 -11.40
CA GLY A 133 6.85 28.00 -10.49
C GLY A 133 6.64 26.60 -11.06
N ALA A 134 6.42 26.47 -12.37
CA ALA A 134 6.28 25.20 -13.06
C ALA A 134 7.09 25.17 -14.37
N PHE A 135 7.44 23.95 -14.79
CA PHE A 135 7.97 23.67 -16.11
C PHE A 135 6.82 23.62 -17.12
N LYS A 136 6.85 24.53 -18.08
CA LYS A 136 5.93 24.57 -19.20
C LYS A 136 6.54 23.85 -20.39
N TYR A 137 5.86 22.81 -20.84
CA TYR A 137 6.23 22.02 -22.00
C TYR A 137 5.31 22.34 -23.16
N THR A 138 5.84 23.01 -24.18
CA THR A 138 5.08 23.44 -25.37
C THR A 138 5.36 22.50 -26.53
N LEU A 139 4.28 22.00 -27.15
CA LEU A 139 4.28 21.12 -28.31
C LEU A 139 4.43 21.93 -29.62
N PRO A 140 4.78 21.27 -30.75
CA PRO A 140 4.94 21.95 -32.03
C PRO A 140 3.70 22.70 -32.52
N ASN A 141 2.50 22.23 -32.18
CA ASN A 141 1.23 22.88 -32.52
C ASN A 141 0.84 24.04 -31.58
N GLY A 142 1.65 24.31 -30.54
CA GLY A 142 1.43 25.39 -29.57
C GLY A 142 0.66 24.99 -28.31
N ASN A 143 0.07 23.79 -28.26
CA ASN A 143 -0.48 23.26 -27.01
C ASN A 143 0.62 23.10 -25.96
N PHE A 144 0.27 23.14 -24.68
CA PHE A 144 1.24 22.98 -23.62
C PHE A 144 0.65 22.31 -22.39
N PHE A 145 1.51 21.69 -21.59
CA PHE A 145 1.19 21.21 -20.24
C PHE A 145 2.21 21.75 -19.23
N LEU A 146 1.82 21.77 -17.96
CA LEU A 146 2.69 22.23 -16.87
C LEU A 146 3.04 21.07 -15.93
N SER A 147 4.27 21.05 -15.44
CA SER A 147 4.75 20.11 -14.43
C SER A 147 5.52 20.83 -13.33
N SER A 148 5.36 20.42 -12.07
CA SER A 148 6.18 20.97 -10.98
C SER A 148 7.63 20.46 -10.98
N VAL A 149 7.93 19.42 -11.75
CA VAL A 149 9.27 18.82 -11.88
C VAL A 149 9.62 18.59 -13.35
N PRO A 150 10.91 18.54 -13.71
CA PRO A 150 11.29 18.18 -15.06
C PRO A 150 11.14 16.67 -15.33
N ASN A 151 11.07 16.30 -16.61
CA ASN A 151 10.99 14.89 -17.01
C ASN A 151 12.21 14.10 -16.49
N GLY A 152 11.97 12.92 -15.90
CA GLY A 152 12.97 12.06 -15.29
C GLY A 152 13.43 12.45 -13.89
N MET A 153 12.81 13.45 -13.25
CA MET A 153 13.23 13.91 -11.92
C MET A 153 12.96 12.89 -10.82
N ILE A 154 13.88 12.82 -9.85
CA ILE A 154 13.67 12.14 -8.56
C ILE A 154 13.48 13.21 -7.47
N THR A 155 12.32 13.19 -6.81
CA THR A 155 11.92 14.20 -5.82
C THR A 155 11.39 13.56 -4.54
N ALA A 156 11.58 14.21 -3.39
CA ALA A 156 10.94 13.84 -2.13
C ALA A 156 9.61 14.57 -1.89
N GLU A 157 9.25 15.50 -2.78
CA GLU A 157 8.06 16.32 -2.71
C GLU A 157 6.97 15.81 -3.66
N ARG A 158 5.72 16.22 -3.42
CA ARG A 158 4.61 15.92 -4.32
C ARG A 158 4.82 16.55 -5.70
N VAL A 159 4.33 15.88 -6.74
CA VAL A 159 4.37 16.36 -8.13
C VAL A 159 2.98 16.80 -8.56
N GLU A 160 2.90 17.95 -9.24
CA GLU A 160 1.69 18.46 -9.87
C GLU A 160 1.86 18.42 -11.40
N LEU A 161 0.88 17.84 -12.09
CA LEU A 161 0.77 17.92 -13.55
C LEU A 161 -0.54 18.60 -13.91
N LYS A 162 -0.47 19.59 -14.81
CA LYS A 162 -1.62 20.31 -15.35
C LYS A 162 -1.67 20.12 -16.85
N LEU A 163 -2.70 19.41 -17.29
CA LEU A 163 -3.01 19.21 -18.70
C LEU A 163 -3.94 20.33 -19.19
N PRO A 164 -3.84 20.70 -20.47
CA PRO A 164 -4.80 21.60 -21.10
C PRO A 164 -6.18 20.93 -21.21
N GLU A 165 -7.21 21.72 -21.48
CA GLU A 165 -8.56 21.21 -21.71
C GLU A 165 -8.57 20.23 -22.91
N GLY A 166 -9.36 19.15 -22.80
CA GLY A 166 -9.41 18.08 -23.79
C GLY A 166 -8.25 17.07 -23.72
N ALA A 167 -7.15 17.38 -23.03
CA ALA A 167 -6.04 16.43 -22.88
C ALA A 167 -6.30 15.38 -21.81
N ILE A 168 -5.73 14.19 -22.04
CA ILE A 168 -5.90 13.01 -21.19
C ILE A 168 -4.53 12.51 -20.76
N GLY A 169 -4.38 12.23 -19.48
CA GLY A 169 -3.21 11.55 -18.95
C GLY A 169 -3.57 10.14 -18.49
N LEU A 170 -2.70 9.18 -18.80
CA LEU A 170 -2.65 7.90 -18.12
C LEU A 170 -1.45 7.89 -17.20
N ALA A 171 -1.68 7.66 -15.91
CA ALA A 171 -0.65 7.53 -14.90
C ALA A 171 -0.45 6.06 -14.55
N ARG A 172 0.74 5.51 -14.82
CA ARG A 172 1.09 4.17 -14.37
C ARG A 172 1.88 4.22 -13.07
N PHE A 173 1.39 3.52 -12.05
CA PHE A 173 1.99 3.37 -10.73
C PHE A 173 1.85 1.92 -10.26
N ASN A 174 2.96 1.26 -9.90
CA ASN A 174 2.97 -0.13 -9.42
C ASN A 174 2.19 -1.13 -10.30
N ASP A 175 2.32 -1.01 -11.62
CA ASP A 175 1.60 -1.83 -12.63
C ASP A 175 0.08 -1.62 -12.70
N GLU A 176 -0.45 -0.64 -11.98
CA GLU A 176 -1.81 -0.12 -12.14
C GLU A 176 -1.77 1.17 -12.95
N SER A 177 -2.71 1.33 -13.88
CA SER A 177 -2.84 2.53 -14.71
C SER A 177 -4.12 3.27 -14.32
N GLU A 178 -4.03 4.58 -14.16
CA GLU A 178 -5.14 5.42 -13.77
C GLU A 178 -5.27 6.62 -14.72
N LYS A 179 -6.48 6.85 -15.25
CA LYS A 179 -6.80 8.00 -16.09
C LYS A 179 -6.91 9.27 -15.25
N PHE A 180 -6.48 10.39 -15.81
CA PHE A 180 -6.76 11.72 -15.27
C PHE A 180 -6.91 12.77 -16.37
N VAL A 181 -7.66 13.82 -16.06
CA VAL A 181 -7.90 14.99 -16.92
C VAL A 181 -7.58 16.25 -16.13
N ASN A 182 -7.28 17.36 -16.82
CA ASN A 182 -6.93 18.64 -16.21
C ASN A 182 -5.71 18.54 -15.26
N SER A 183 -5.88 18.91 -13.99
CA SER A 183 -4.81 19.00 -12.99
C SER A 183 -4.84 17.84 -12.01
N ARG A 184 -3.69 17.24 -11.73
CA ARG A 184 -3.54 16.15 -10.74
C ARG A 184 -2.28 16.28 -9.89
N TYR A 185 -2.41 15.88 -8.63
CA TYR A 185 -1.30 15.76 -7.68
C TYR A 185 -0.92 14.30 -7.44
N PHE A 186 0.37 14.01 -7.43
CA PHE A 186 0.96 12.72 -7.11
C PHE A 186 1.83 12.87 -5.87
N ALA A 187 1.58 12.05 -4.85
CA ALA A 187 2.27 12.14 -3.55
C ALA A 187 2.73 10.79 -3.00
N GLU A 188 2.28 9.69 -3.59
CA GLU A 188 2.69 8.36 -3.14
C GLU A 188 4.11 8.05 -3.61
N LYS A 189 4.86 7.29 -2.81
CA LYS A 189 6.23 6.93 -3.16
C LYS A 189 6.22 5.90 -4.27
N GLY A 190 7.04 6.12 -5.30
CA GLY A 190 7.26 5.17 -6.38
C GLY A 190 7.67 5.85 -7.67
N SER A 191 7.84 5.02 -8.71
CA SER A 191 8.14 5.47 -10.06
C SER A 191 6.82 5.65 -10.82
N TYR A 192 6.66 6.81 -11.43
CA TYR A 192 5.52 7.15 -12.28
C TYR A 192 5.96 7.18 -13.73
N SER A 193 5.19 6.51 -14.58
CA SER A 193 5.30 6.62 -16.03
C SER A 193 3.97 7.12 -16.57
N MET A 194 3.99 8.23 -17.29
CA MET A 194 2.80 8.92 -17.75
C MET A 194 2.78 8.90 -19.27
N ARG A 195 1.60 8.62 -19.83
CA ARG A 195 1.31 8.76 -21.25
C ARG A 195 0.28 9.89 -21.39
N LEU A 196 0.73 11.01 -21.92
CA LEU A 196 -0.09 12.22 -22.06
C LEU A 196 -0.55 12.33 -23.51
N LEU A 197 -1.86 12.25 -23.72
CA LEU A 197 -2.50 12.40 -25.01
C LEU A 197 -3.07 13.81 -25.11
N MET A 198 -2.60 14.55 -26.10
CA MET A 198 -2.99 15.93 -26.33
C MET A 198 -3.40 16.08 -27.79
N PHE A 199 -4.61 16.56 -28.01
CA PHE A 199 -5.12 16.92 -29.33
C PHE A 199 -5.63 18.36 -29.28
N GLN A 200 -5.66 19.01 -30.43
CA GLN A 200 -6.29 20.31 -30.58
C GLN A 200 -7.67 20.11 -31.21
N GLN A 201 -8.71 20.66 -30.59
CA GLN A 201 -10.05 20.60 -31.17
C GLN A 201 -10.06 21.34 -32.52
N PRO A 202 -10.83 20.84 -33.51
CA PRO A 202 -10.97 21.51 -34.79
C PRO A 202 -11.48 22.96 -34.65
N GLY A 203 -10.82 23.91 -35.31
CA GLY A 203 -11.23 25.31 -35.28
C GLY A 203 -10.21 26.25 -35.92
N ASP A 204 -10.57 27.53 -36.05
CA ASP A 204 -9.78 28.54 -36.77
C ASP A 204 -8.37 28.80 -36.17
N MET A 205 -8.14 28.37 -34.93
CA MET A 205 -6.87 28.52 -34.22
C MET A 205 -6.05 27.21 -34.19
N ALA A 206 -6.53 26.15 -34.85
CA ALA A 206 -5.82 24.88 -34.94
C ALA A 206 -4.60 25.00 -35.86
N THR A 207 -3.41 24.75 -35.29
CA THR A 207 -2.17 24.77 -36.07
C THR A 207 -2.04 23.49 -36.89
N ASP A 208 -2.46 22.37 -36.31
CA ASP A 208 -2.66 21.08 -36.96
C ASP A 208 -3.74 20.28 -36.23
N TYR A 209 -4.08 19.13 -36.79
CA TYR A 209 -5.02 18.17 -36.23
C TYR A 209 -4.31 16.89 -35.73
N ASN A 210 -3.01 16.99 -35.43
CA ASN A 210 -2.25 15.84 -34.97
C ASN A 210 -2.61 15.49 -33.53
N LEU A 211 -2.71 14.19 -33.27
CA LEU A 211 -2.72 13.69 -31.91
C LEU A 211 -1.26 13.55 -31.45
N TYR A 212 -0.91 14.26 -30.39
CA TYR A 212 0.39 14.16 -29.77
C TYR A 212 0.35 13.26 -28.55
N GLU A 213 1.30 12.33 -28.52
CA GLU A 213 1.55 11.46 -27.38
C GLU A 213 2.89 11.81 -26.76
N VAL A 214 2.90 12.14 -25.47
CA VAL A 214 4.11 12.51 -24.72
C VAL A 214 4.32 11.54 -23.57
N HIS A 215 5.49 10.91 -23.52
CA HIS A 215 5.93 10.13 -22.38
C HIS A 215 6.62 11.01 -21.34
N PHE A 216 6.10 11.00 -20.12
CA PHE A 216 6.63 11.77 -19.01
C PHE A 216 6.83 10.88 -17.78
N CYS A 217 7.99 10.91 -17.14
CA CYS A 217 8.28 10.09 -15.99
C CYS A 217 8.91 10.89 -14.86
N PHE A 218 8.71 10.42 -13.63
CA PHE A 218 9.36 10.95 -12.43
C PHE A 218 9.29 9.91 -11.32
N THR A 219 10.16 10.03 -10.31
CA THR A 219 10.15 9.17 -9.12
C THR A 219 9.91 10.02 -7.88
N ILE A 220 8.90 9.66 -7.08
CA ILE A 220 8.69 10.22 -5.74
C ILE A 220 9.32 9.28 -4.72
N ILE A 221 10.33 9.76 -4.00
CA ILE A 221 11.00 9.04 -2.91
C ILE A 221 10.53 9.53 -1.55
N GLY A 222 10.86 8.78 -0.51
CA GLY A 222 10.69 9.27 0.85
C GLY A 222 11.74 10.30 1.25
N LYS A 223 11.45 11.04 2.33
CA LYS A 223 12.47 11.82 3.06
C LYS A 223 13.62 10.96 3.58
N GLN A 224 13.36 9.68 3.82
CA GLN A 224 14.35 8.65 4.12
C GLN A 224 14.20 7.52 3.09
N GLU A 225 15.33 7.13 2.49
CA GLU A 225 15.38 6.20 1.38
C GLU A 225 16.55 5.22 1.55
N LYS A 226 16.31 3.93 1.35
CA LYS A 226 17.35 2.90 1.43
C LYS A 226 17.78 2.38 0.06
N ALA A 227 16.84 2.31 -0.88
CA ALA A 227 17.01 1.56 -2.12
C ALA A 227 17.68 2.38 -3.22
N LEU A 228 17.66 3.71 -3.13
CA LEU A 228 18.25 4.58 -4.15
C LEU A 228 19.79 4.45 -4.16
N GLY A 229 20.32 3.82 -5.21
CA GLY A 229 21.76 3.61 -5.39
C GLY A 229 22.44 4.67 -6.28
N ALA A 230 21.68 5.35 -7.13
CA ALA A 230 22.18 6.41 -7.99
C ALA A 230 21.09 7.46 -8.23
N PHE A 231 21.53 8.68 -8.50
CA PHE A 231 20.69 9.81 -8.87
C PHE A 231 21.02 10.21 -10.32
N PRO A 232 20.15 9.92 -11.30
CA PRO A 232 20.30 10.40 -12.66
C PRO A 232 19.86 11.87 -12.76
N ALA A 233 20.55 12.65 -13.59
CA ALA A 233 20.13 14.00 -13.92
C ALA A 233 18.82 13.96 -14.72
N PRO A 234 17.85 14.85 -14.45
CA PRO A 234 16.64 14.97 -15.27
C PRO A 234 16.95 15.29 -16.73
N GLN A 235 15.99 15.05 -17.63
CA GLN A 235 16.16 15.35 -19.04
C GLN A 235 16.36 16.86 -19.26
N GLY A 236 17.42 17.25 -19.96
CA GLY A 236 17.79 18.65 -20.18
C GLY A 236 18.46 19.35 -18.99
N PHE A 237 18.91 18.58 -17.99
CA PHE A 237 19.62 19.06 -16.81
C PHE A 237 20.92 18.29 -16.57
N ASP A 238 21.89 18.97 -15.98
CA ASP A 238 23.16 18.42 -15.52
C ASP A 238 23.33 18.61 -14.01
N ILE A 239 23.87 17.61 -13.33
CA ILE A 239 24.22 17.67 -11.91
C ILE A 239 25.44 18.59 -11.75
N LYS A 240 25.26 19.73 -11.08
CA LYS A 240 26.33 20.72 -10.85
C LYS A 240 26.85 20.70 -9.43
N GLU A 241 25.98 20.46 -8.45
CA GLU A 241 26.35 20.45 -7.04
C GLU A 241 25.71 19.27 -6.32
N VAL A 242 26.54 18.57 -5.54
CA VAL A 242 26.09 17.53 -4.60
C VAL A 242 26.69 17.85 -3.24
N ARG A 243 25.88 17.83 -2.19
CA ARG A 243 26.35 17.91 -0.80
C ARG A 243 25.91 16.67 -0.05
N ARG A 244 26.83 16.12 0.74
CA ARG A 244 26.56 15.05 1.69
C ARG A 244 26.82 15.57 3.10
N ASN A 245 25.80 15.57 3.95
CA ASN A 245 25.85 16.13 5.31
C ASN A 245 26.41 17.57 5.32
N GLY A 246 25.98 18.40 4.36
CA GLY A 246 26.46 19.78 4.17
C GLY A 246 27.87 19.93 3.59
N THR A 247 28.60 18.83 3.37
CA THR A 247 29.94 18.85 2.75
C THR A 247 29.81 18.64 1.24
N PRO A 248 30.37 19.52 0.39
CA PRO A 248 30.37 19.32 -1.05
C PRO A 248 31.08 18.04 -1.45
N VAL A 249 30.44 17.26 -2.31
CA VAL A 249 30.98 16.05 -2.94
C VAL A 249 31.07 16.31 -4.43
N LYS A 250 32.25 16.06 -5.02
CA LYS A 250 32.43 16.21 -6.46
C LYS A 250 31.72 15.05 -7.18
N PRO A 251 30.77 15.31 -8.10
CA PRO A 251 30.16 14.26 -8.89
C PRO A 251 31.16 13.69 -9.90
N ASP A 252 31.13 12.37 -10.10
CA ASP A 252 31.97 11.69 -11.10
C ASP A 252 31.47 11.94 -12.53
N SER A 253 30.19 12.26 -12.68
CA SER A 253 29.51 12.55 -13.94
C SER A 253 28.42 13.59 -13.73
N GLU A 254 28.22 14.46 -14.72
CA GLU A 254 27.13 15.44 -14.73
C GLU A 254 25.76 14.78 -15.00
N ARG A 255 25.73 13.54 -15.51
CA ARG A 255 24.48 12.85 -15.86
C ARG A 255 23.98 11.88 -14.79
N CYS A 256 24.86 11.45 -13.89
CA CYS A 256 24.52 10.46 -12.88
C CYS A 256 25.47 10.53 -11.70
N PHE A 257 24.93 10.56 -10.49
CA PHE A 257 25.69 10.53 -9.25
C PHE A 257 25.41 9.25 -8.47
N PHE A 258 26.46 8.49 -8.14
CA PHE A 258 26.33 7.26 -7.35
C PHE A 258 26.28 7.56 -5.84
N LEU A 259 25.25 7.04 -5.18
CA LEU A 259 24.99 7.23 -3.76
C LEU A 259 25.66 6.10 -2.97
N GLY A 260 26.98 6.21 -2.78
CA GLY A 260 27.79 5.13 -2.21
C GLY A 260 27.77 5.01 -0.68
N GLU A 261 27.40 6.06 0.04
CA GLU A 261 27.41 6.09 1.51
C GLU A 261 26.09 6.62 2.06
N ASP A 262 25.80 6.31 3.33
CA ASP A 262 24.65 6.85 4.04
C ASP A 262 24.87 8.31 4.44
N GLY A 263 23.78 9.06 4.57
CA GLY A 263 23.80 10.48 4.96
C GLY A 263 22.70 11.30 4.30
N TYR A 264 22.65 12.59 4.66
CA TYR A 264 21.77 13.55 4.01
C TYR A 264 22.38 14.04 2.70
N TYR A 265 21.64 13.92 1.61
CA TYR A 265 22.04 14.39 0.29
C TYR A 265 21.23 15.62 -0.11
N GLU A 266 21.91 16.63 -0.65
CA GLU A 266 21.32 17.78 -1.35
C GLU A 266 21.93 17.78 -2.76
N ILE A 267 21.10 17.63 -3.79
CA ILE A 267 21.54 17.52 -5.19
C ILE A 267 20.88 18.64 -5.98
N ARG A 268 21.71 19.46 -6.64
CA ARG A 268 21.28 20.56 -7.50
C ARG A 268 21.66 20.27 -8.94
N CYS A 269 20.66 20.29 -9.81
CA CYS A 269 20.84 20.18 -11.25
C CYS A 269 20.53 21.52 -11.92
N GLU A 270 21.30 21.87 -12.95
CA GLU A 270 21.14 23.10 -13.73
C GLU A 270 20.74 22.76 -15.16
N SER A 271 19.88 23.58 -15.77
CA SER A 271 19.40 23.34 -17.13
C SER A 271 20.52 23.52 -18.17
N GLU A 272 20.52 22.65 -19.18
CA GLU A 272 21.45 22.75 -20.32
C GLU A 272 21.09 23.92 -21.26
N ALA A 273 19.82 24.35 -21.28
CA ALA A 273 19.27 25.25 -22.29
C ALA A 273 19.36 26.74 -21.92
N GLY A 274 19.69 27.10 -20.67
CA GLY A 274 19.75 28.49 -20.24
C GLY A 274 20.39 28.70 -18.86
N GLU A 275 21.02 29.86 -18.67
CA GLU A 275 21.67 30.23 -17.42
C GLU A 275 20.65 30.47 -16.30
N GLY A 276 20.86 29.83 -15.13
CA GLY A 276 20.15 30.16 -13.90
C GLY A 276 18.86 29.40 -13.60
N LEU A 277 18.41 28.48 -14.47
CA LEU A 277 17.33 27.54 -14.16
C LEU A 277 17.91 26.30 -13.46
N PHE A 278 17.50 26.04 -12.23
CA PHE A 278 17.96 24.89 -11.46
C PHE A 278 16.83 24.20 -10.71
N VAL A 279 17.02 22.91 -10.46
CA VAL A 279 16.18 22.09 -9.59
C VAL A 279 17.03 21.52 -8.47
N GLU A 280 16.41 21.35 -7.31
CA GLU A 280 17.06 20.81 -6.12
C GLU A 280 16.20 19.72 -5.49
N THR A 281 16.84 18.72 -4.93
CA THR A 281 16.19 17.64 -4.18
C THR A 281 17.06 17.25 -2.99
N GLY A 282 16.39 17.00 -1.86
CA GLY A 282 17.05 16.71 -0.59
C GLY A 282 16.41 15.51 0.10
N PHE A 283 17.22 14.52 0.50
CA PHE A 283 16.74 13.31 1.17
C PHE A 283 17.84 12.64 2.00
N PHE A 284 17.44 11.83 2.98
CA PHE A 284 18.35 10.97 3.74
C PHE A 284 18.48 9.61 3.08
N LYS A 285 19.72 9.19 2.83
CA LYS A 285 20.05 7.81 2.49
C LYS A 285 20.44 7.06 3.77
N ASP A 286 19.76 5.95 4.03
CA ASP A 286 20.06 5.07 5.16
C ASP A 286 19.89 3.61 4.76
N THR A 287 21.00 2.88 4.76
CA THR A 287 21.04 1.44 4.45
C THR A 287 21.30 0.58 5.69
N THR A 288 21.45 1.20 6.86
CA THR A 288 21.86 0.53 8.08
C THR A 288 20.63 0.08 8.87
N ALA A 289 20.42 -1.23 8.95
CA ALA A 289 19.30 -1.76 9.74
C ALA A 289 19.48 -1.50 11.25
N PRO A 290 18.42 -1.06 11.96
CA PRO A 290 18.47 -0.84 13.39
C PRO A 290 18.70 -2.16 14.14
N PHE A 291 19.11 -2.06 15.39
CA PHE A 291 19.32 -3.23 16.26
C PHE A 291 18.61 -3.10 17.59
N LEU A 292 18.24 -4.24 18.18
CA LEU A 292 17.73 -4.31 19.54
C LEU A 292 18.86 -4.71 20.48
N SER A 293 19.06 -3.91 21.53
CA SER A 293 19.80 -4.29 22.73
C SER A 293 18.88 -5.02 23.70
N PHE A 294 19.40 -5.97 24.47
CA PHE A 294 18.64 -6.78 25.43
C PHE A 294 19.29 -6.65 26.81
N SER A 295 18.47 -6.63 27.87
CA SER A 295 18.97 -6.55 29.25
C SER A 295 19.77 -7.78 29.68
N GLU A 296 19.47 -8.92 29.05
CA GLU A 296 20.07 -10.22 29.34
C GLU A 296 20.82 -10.74 28.12
N GLU A 297 21.97 -11.38 28.35
CA GLU A 297 22.75 -12.00 27.28
C GLU A 297 22.05 -13.26 26.76
N ARG A 298 22.16 -13.51 25.46
CA ARG A 298 21.52 -14.67 24.84
C ARG A 298 22.29 -15.94 25.15
N GLU A 299 21.74 -16.75 26.03
CA GLU A 299 22.25 -18.10 26.24
C GLU A 299 21.70 -19.08 25.19
N PRO A 300 22.48 -20.08 24.74
CA PRO A 300 22.00 -21.15 23.85
C PRO A 300 20.82 -21.93 24.43
N GLY A 301 20.69 -21.91 25.76
CA GLY A 301 19.54 -22.49 26.44
C GLY A 301 18.26 -21.69 26.30
N GLY A 302 18.34 -20.37 26.16
CA GLY A 302 17.24 -19.44 26.39
C GLY A 302 17.37 -18.77 27.76
N ILE A 303 16.75 -17.60 27.87
CA ILE A 303 16.90 -16.67 28.99
C ILE A 303 15.88 -17.01 30.08
N THR A 304 16.26 -16.85 31.34
CA THR A 304 15.39 -17.03 32.49
C THR A 304 14.89 -15.70 33.03
N GLY A 305 13.58 -15.57 33.23
CA GLY A 305 12.98 -14.35 33.77
C GLY A 305 12.63 -13.30 32.71
N PRO A 306 12.25 -12.08 33.14
CA PRO A 306 11.84 -11.02 32.23
C PRO A 306 13.04 -10.50 31.42
N VAL A 307 12.80 -10.19 30.14
CA VAL A 307 13.81 -9.63 29.24
C VAL A 307 13.34 -8.30 28.72
N GLU A 308 14.13 -7.25 28.94
CA GLU A 308 13.89 -5.95 28.36
C GLU A 308 14.65 -5.80 27.03
N PHE A 309 14.09 -5.04 26.09
CA PHE A 309 14.76 -4.72 24.83
C PHE A 309 14.63 -3.25 24.47
N TYR A 310 15.67 -2.68 23.85
CA TYR A 310 15.69 -1.27 23.46
C TYR A 310 16.22 -1.11 22.03
N PRO A 311 15.51 -0.39 21.15
CA PRO A 311 16.01 -0.11 19.80
C PRO A 311 17.21 0.83 19.83
N SER A 312 18.08 0.70 18.82
CA SER A 312 19.26 1.56 18.63
C SER A 312 18.91 3.01 18.30
N GLU A 313 17.74 3.21 17.70
CA GLU A 313 17.25 4.49 17.22
C GLU A 313 15.80 4.71 17.67
N GLU A 314 15.39 5.98 17.68
CA GLU A 314 14.02 6.37 17.97
C GLU A 314 13.11 6.18 16.75
N GLY A 315 11.80 6.05 16.98
CA GLY A 315 10.82 5.94 15.90
C GLY A 315 10.76 4.58 15.19
N CYS A 316 11.56 3.59 15.63
CA CYS A 316 11.49 2.24 15.09
C CYS A 316 10.13 1.56 15.39
N ARG A 317 9.65 0.76 14.43
CA ARG A 317 8.48 -0.12 14.61
C ARG A 317 8.96 -1.52 14.97
N ILE A 318 8.36 -2.11 16.01
CA ILE A 318 8.72 -3.44 16.51
C ILE A 318 7.54 -4.40 16.36
N TYR A 319 7.74 -5.40 15.52
CA TYR A 319 6.81 -6.51 15.31
C TYR A 319 7.24 -7.69 16.18
N MET A 320 6.27 -8.43 16.71
CA MET A 320 6.53 -9.56 17.61
C MET A 320 5.63 -10.74 17.28
N ASP A 321 6.24 -11.88 17.02
CA ASP A 321 5.54 -13.16 16.94
C ASP A 321 5.77 -13.95 18.22
N TYR A 322 4.71 -14.24 18.97
CA TYR A 322 4.76 -15.05 20.19
C TYR A 322 4.21 -16.45 19.94
N ASN A 323 5.07 -17.46 20.09
CA ASN A 323 4.76 -18.87 19.79
C ASN A 323 4.09 -19.06 18.40
N GLY A 324 4.55 -18.31 17.40
CA GLY A 324 4.05 -18.35 16.02
C GLY A 324 2.80 -17.52 15.75
N ASN A 325 2.25 -16.83 16.76
CA ASN A 325 1.14 -15.90 16.57
C ASN A 325 1.67 -14.48 16.40
N ARG A 326 1.29 -13.83 15.29
CA ARG A 326 1.70 -12.46 14.97
C ARG A 326 1.05 -11.44 15.90
N GLY A 327 1.81 -10.43 16.27
CA GLY A 327 1.37 -9.32 17.08
C GLY A 327 2.34 -8.15 17.07
N TYR A 328 2.07 -7.19 17.96
CA TYR A 328 2.91 -6.02 18.19
C TYR A 328 3.35 -5.99 19.64
N ALA A 329 4.56 -5.49 19.87
CA ALA A 329 5.03 -5.27 21.23
C ALA A 329 4.35 -4.00 21.80
N VAL A 330 3.52 -4.18 22.83
CA VAL A 330 2.84 -3.05 23.54
C VAL A 330 3.79 -2.38 24.55
N GLY A 331 4.95 -2.98 24.80
CA GLY A 331 6.00 -2.45 25.66
C GLY A 331 7.33 -3.14 25.37
N ASN A 332 8.35 -2.77 26.14
CA ASN A 332 9.72 -3.21 25.94
C ASN A 332 10.14 -4.39 26.84
N VAL A 333 9.20 -5.02 27.55
CA VAL A 333 9.49 -6.12 28.50
C VAL A 333 8.75 -7.39 28.11
N LEU A 334 9.50 -8.47 27.96
CA LEU A 334 8.99 -9.82 27.67
C LEU A 334 9.00 -10.64 28.96
N THR A 335 7.83 -11.08 29.42
CA THR A 335 7.69 -11.76 30.72
C THR A 335 7.21 -13.20 30.61
N ALA A 336 6.47 -13.54 29.55
CA ALA A 336 5.90 -14.88 29.40
C ALA A 336 6.95 -15.86 28.88
N ALA A 337 6.97 -17.08 29.43
CA ALA A 337 7.79 -18.15 28.87
C ALA A 337 7.30 -18.53 27.46
N GLY A 338 8.21 -18.84 26.55
CA GLY A 338 7.89 -19.18 25.17
C GLY A 338 8.97 -18.77 24.17
N ASN A 339 8.65 -18.92 22.89
CA ASN A 339 9.48 -18.48 21.80
C ASN A 339 8.96 -17.15 21.25
N TYR A 340 9.88 -16.22 21.03
CA TYR A 340 9.59 -14.92 20.46
C TYR A 340 10.46 -14.70 19.22
N GLU A 341 9.84 -14.15 18.19
CA GLU A 341 10.52 -13.58 17.03
C GLU A 341 10.20 -12.08 16.98
N LEU A 342 11.21 -11.26 17.28
CA LEU A 342 11.10 -9.81 17.22
C LEU A 342 11.68 -9.32 15.90
N SER A 343 11.02 -8.39 15.24
CA SER A 343 11.53 -7.68 14.07
C SER A 343 11.47 -6.18 14.32
N VAL A 344 12.60 -5.50 14.19
CA VAL A 344 12.71 -4.05 14.31
C VAL A 344 12.88 -3.44 12.91
N GLU A 345 12.14 -2.37 12.65
CA GLU A 345 12.14 -1.63 11.38
C GLU A 345 12.32 -0.13 11.64
N ASP A 346 13.23 0.52 10.91
CA ASP A 346 13.42 1.99 10.95
C ASP A 346 12.48 2.72 9.98
N ALA A 347 12.62 4.05 9.87
CA ALA A 347 11.81 4.87 8.98
C ALA A 347 12.26 4.82 7.50
N ALA A 348 13.48 4.37 7.21
CA ALA A 348 13.94 4.04 5.85
C ALA A 348 13.46 2.65 5.38
N GLY A 349 12.88 1.86 6.30
CA GLY A 349 12.37 0.51 6.06
C GLY A 349 13.45 -0.58 6.16
N ASN A 350 14.62 -0.31 6.73
CA ASN A 350 15.60 -1.35 7.02
C ASN A 350 15.11 -2.21 8.19
N ARG A 351 15.31 -3.53 8.12
CA ARG A 351 14.74 -4.49 9.07
C ARG A 351 15.79 -5.42 9.65
N ARG A 352 15.64 -5.78 10.93
CA ARG A 352 16.44 -6.81 11.58
C ARG A 352 15.58 -7.70 12.46
N ALA A 353 15.75 -9.01 12.35
CA ALA A 353 14.99 -10.00 13.10
C ALA A 353 15.83 -10.69 14.18
N TYR A 354 15.17 -11.06 15.27
CA TYR A 354 15.76 -11.68 16.44
C TYR A 354 14.88 -12.82 16.94
N ARG A 355 15.51 -13.93 17.30
CA ARG A 355 14.84 -15.06 17.93
C ARG A 355 15.34 -15.24 19.35
N LEU A 356 14.40 -15.33 20.28
CA LEU A 356 14.69 -15.51 21.70
C LEU A 356 13.71 -16.49 22.32
N ARG A 357 14.19 -17.22 23.33
CA ARG A 357 13.40 -18.20 24.07
C ARG A 357 13.47 -17.86 25.55
N ILE A 358 12.33 -17.54 26.14
CA ILE A 358 12.21 -17.33 27.58
C ILE A 358 11.79 -18.65 28.23
N ARG A 359 12.60 -19.11 29.18
CA ARG A 359 12.33 -20.31 29.96
C ARG A 359 11.50 -19.97 31.18
N GLN A 360 10.62 -20.89 31.53
CA GLN A 360 9.93 -20.83 32.81
C GLN A 360 10.93 -21.25 33.90
N THR A 361 11.23 -20.32 34.81
CA THR A 361 11.91 -20.66 36.05
C THR A 361 10.87 -21.12 37.07
N TYR A 362 10.97 -22.37 37.49
CA TYR A 362 10.32 -22.84 38.70
C TYR A 362 11.36 -22.77 39.81
N ASP A 363 11.13 -21.91 40.80
CA ASP A 363 11.89 -22.00 42.03
C ASP A 363 11.35 -23.21 42.80
N LEU A 364 12.12 -24.29 42.84
CA LEU A 364 11.79 -25.50 43.60
C LEU A 364 11.71 -25.23 45.12
N MET A 365 12.25 -24.09 45.56
CA MET A 365 12.19 -23.58 46.92
C MET A 365 11.16 -22.44 47.07
N ASP A 366 10.24 -22.24 46.11
CA ASP A 366 9.10 -21.34 46.32
C ASP A 366 8.35 -21.83 47.57
N GLY A 367 8.30 -21.00 48.61
CA GLY A 367 7.69 -21.31 49.89
C GLY A 367 6.24 -21.78 49.75
N ARG A 368 5.55 -21.38 48.68
CA ARG A 368 4.20 -21.87 48.33
C ARG A 368 4.19 -23.33 47.92
N LEU A 369 5.17 -23.76 47.12
CA LEU A 369 5.32 -25.15 46.68
C LEU A 369 5.74 -26.06 47.86
N LEU A 370 6.65 -25.57 48.70
CA LEU A 370 7.02 -26.24 49.95
C LEU A 370 5.83 -26.38 50.90
N LEU A 371 5.02 -25.33 51.06
CA LEU A 371 3.80 -25.36 51.88
C LEU A 371 2.81 -26.41 51.36
N LEU A 372 2.59 -26.49 50.03
CA LEU A 372 1.72 -27.50 49.43
C LEU A 372 2.21 -28.93 49.68
N ILE A 373 3.52 -29.17 49.57
CA ILE A 373 4.13 -30.46 49.90
C ILE A 373 3.93 -30.79 51.39
N LEU A 374 4.12 -29.82 52.28
CA LEU A 374 3.92 -29.98 53.73
C LEU A 374 2.46 -30.30 54.09
N ILE A 375 1.49 -29.63 53.46
CA ILE A 375 0.06 -29.90 53.64
C ILE A 375 -0.28 -31.32 53.17
N MET A 376 0.24 -31.73 52.01
CA MET A 376 0.05 -33.10 51.50
C MET A 376 0.61 -34.17 52.44
N LEU A 377 1.82 -33.95 52.97
CA LEU A 377 2.42 -34.86 53.96
C LEU A 377 1.62 -34.91 55.26
N ALA A 378 1.08 -33.79 55.74
CA ALA A 378 0.23 -33.74 56.93
C ALA A 378 -1.07 -34.53 56.71
N ILE A 379 -1.73 -34.38 55.56
CA ILE A 379 -2.94 -35.14 55.21
C ILE A 379 -2.67 -36.65 55.17
N ILE A 380 -1.55 -37.06 54.55
CA ILE A 380 -1.13 -38.47 54.51
C ILE A 380 -0.84 -38.99 55.92
N GLY A 381 -0.14 -38.20 56.75
CA GLY A 381 0.15 -38.53 58.14
C GLY A 381 -1.12 -38.72 58.97
N ILE A 382 -2.10 -37.82 58.84
CA ILE A 382 -3.40 -37.92 59.50
C ILE A 382 -4.15 -39.18 59.04
N ARG A 383 -4.17 -39.47 57.73
CA ARG A 383 -4.80 -40.66 57.17
C ARG A 383 -4.16 -41.96 57.68
N LEU A 384 -2.83 -42.01 57.74
CA LEU A 384 -2.11 -43.16 58.29
C LEU A 384 -2.36 -43.33 59.79
N ALA A 385 -2.42 -42.24 60.56
CA ALA A 385 -2.72 -42.30 61.98
C ALA A 385 -4.16 -42.77 62.26
N ALA A 386 -5.14 -42.31 61.46
CA ALA A 386 -6.53 -42.77 61.54
C ALA A 386 -6.64 -44.27 61.19
N ALA A 387 -6.04 -44.71 60.08
CA ALA A 387 -6.03 -46.12 59.69
C ALA A 387 -5.34 -47.02 60.75
N ARG A 388 -4.31 -46.52 61.44
CA ARG A 388 -3.65 -47.23 62.53
C ARG A 388 -4.51 -47.34 63.79
N ARG A 389 -5.41 -46.37 64.02
CA ARG A 389 -6.37 -46.38 65.14
C ARG A 389 -7.45 -47.42 64.92
N ASP A 390 -7.95 -47.55 63.69
CA ASP A 390 -8.94 -48.56 63.32
C ASP A 390 -8.37 -49.99 63.42
N MET A 391 -7.07 -50.18 63.16
CA MET A 391 -6.39 -51.48 63.34
C MET A 391 -6.11 -51.87 64.80
N ARG A 392 -6.31 -50.98 65.78
CA ARG A 392 -6.15 -51.28 67.22
C ARG A 392 -7.46 -51.65 67.93
N VAL A 393 -8.57 -51.69 67.20
CA VAL A 393 -9.87 -52.14 67.72
C VAL A 393 -10.24 -53.45 67.02
N LEU A 394 -9.61 -54.55 67.47
CA LEU A 394 -10.02 -55.93 67.23
C LEU A 394 -9.76 -56.74 68.50
#